data_AF-A0A1X6NI63-F1
#
_entry.id   AF-A0A1X6NI63-F1
#
_cell.length_a   1.000
_cell.length_b   1.000
_cell.length_c   1.000
_cell.angle_alpha   90.00
_cell.angle_beta   90.00
_cell.angle_gamma   90.00
#
_symmetry.space_group_name_H-M   'P 1'
#
loop_
_entity.id
_entity.type
_entity.pdbx_description
1 polymer ?
#
loop_
_entity_poly.entity_id
_entity_poly.type
_entity_poly.pdbx_seq_one_letter_code
_entity_poly.pdbx_strand_id
1 'polypeptide(L)'
;MHSFLDAESPFSVPIGPPLGTPLLFRSDHIGDMAHTQPVIKVLTHPTGAHELGQAQVQLRCLRAEWGKHFSAWRHEWPFPVVGRVNYTPLPLTQAQRYTTGKLAGVDAATDLTPHLRAGVGADNVVALQRSSSAAPTAPPATYVLFAQLVVVKSEAVVVAEVQRRSAVTLHALVAEHGAAGSRPPTVLDVCAAGVRRFLAGGGVAIDRLALNLRCPLSLQRIRVPVKGVACPHVQCFDLRMYLAYARKTGRYECPVCNGRRHALPAALRVCPYFAEALRRFPDEDEVEVHSDASIHRVVAPAA
;
A
#
# COMPACT_ATOMS: atom_id res chain seq x y z
N MET A 1 3.81 22.94 -8.95
CA MET A 1 2.92 22.98 -7.76
C MET A 1 2.00 21.78 -7.87
N HIS A 2 1.99 20.69 -7.08
CA HIS A 2 2.64 20.31 -5.82
C HIS A 2 3.08 18.85 -5.90
N SER A 3 4.31 18.61 -6.37
CA SER A 3 4.84 17.28 -6.69
C SER A 3 5.23 16.42 -5.47
N PHE A 4 4.91 16.83 -4.26
CA PHE A 4 5.27 16.09 -3.05
C PHE A 4 4.07 15.78 -2.16
N LEU A 5 2.84 16.06 -2.65
CA LEU A 5 1.61 15.78 -1.92
C LEU A 5 1.01 14.41 -2.28
N ASP A 6 1.40 13.81 -3.40
CA ASP A 6 0.97 12.45 -3.71
C ASP A 6 1.64 11.49 -2.72
N ALA A 7 0.82 10.72 -2.01
CA ALA A 7 1.31 9.74 -1.06
C ALA A 7 1.93 8.55 -1.81
N GLU A 8 3.24 8.32 -1.60
CA GLU A 8 3.94 7.12 -2.09
C GLU A 8 3.44 5.84 -1.42
N SER A 9 2.80 5.99 -0.26
CA SER A 9 2.18 4.90 0.50
C SER A 9 0.80 5.32 1.00
N PRO A 10 -0.23 4.48 0.86
CA PRO A 10 -1.54 4.72 1.47
C PRO A 10 -1.50 4.76 3.00
N PHE A 11 -0.39 4.32 3.62
CA PHE A 11 -0.19 4.35 5.07
C PHE A 11 0.56 5.59 5.56
N SER A 12 1.21 6.37 4.68
CA SER A 12 1.91 7.59 5.05
C SER A 12 1.47 8.71 4.11
N VAL A 13 0.59 9.58 4.58
CA VAL A 13 -0.04 10.62 3.76
C VAL A 13 0.57 11.97 4.10
N PRO A 14 1.16 12.68 3.12
CA PRO A 14 1.60 14.06 3.30
C PRO A 14 0.44 14.96 3.74
N ILE A 15 0.66 15.77 4.78
CA ILE A 15 -0.31 16.78 5.22
C ILE A 15 0.16 18.21 4.96
N GLY A 16 1.28 18.36 4.25
CA GLY A 16 1.82 19.64 3.82
C GLY A 16 2.99 19.48 2.85
N PRO A 17 3.52 20.58 2.31
CA PRO A 17 4.73 20.56 1.49
C PRO A 17 5.97 20.12 2.30
N PRO A 18 7.11 19.86 1.65
CA PRO A 18 8.38 19.65 2.33
C PRO A 18 8.71 20.77 3.32
N LEU A 19 9.29 20.38 4.47
CA LEU A 19 9.70 21.27 5.55
C LEU A 19 11.05 21.92 5.23
N GLY A 20 11.03 22.80 4.23
CA GLY A 20 12.22 23.44 3.66
C GLY A 20 12.48 23.04 2.22
N THR A 21 13.56 23.56 1.64
CA THR A 21 13.92 23.28 0.25
C THR A 21 14.43 21.84 0.10
N PRO A 22 13.80 20.99 -0.74
CA PRO A 22 14.34 19.67 -1.05
C PRO A 22 15.75 19.76 -1.62
N LEU A 23 16.63 18.88 -1.15
CA LEU A 23 18.02 18.82 -1.58
C LEU A 23 18.19 17.80 -2.71
N LEU A 24 18.62 18.27 -3.88
CA LEU A 24 19.06 17.42 -4.98
C LEU A 24 20.55 17.11 -4.83
N PHE A 25 20.93 15.85 -4.88
CA PHE A 25 22.34 15.44 -4.78
C PHE A 25 22.61 14.17 -5.56
N ARG A 26 23.88 13.92 -5.89
CA ARG A 26 24.32 12.67 -6.51
C ARG A 26 25.02 11.78 -5.49
N SER A 27 24.83 10.47 -5.59
CA SER A 27 25.36 9.53 -4.61
C SER A 27 26.89 9.42 -4.60
N ASP A 28 27.56 9.73 -5.71
CA ASP A 28 29.02 9.76 -5.82
C ASP A 28 29.65 10.97 -5.11
N HIS A 29 28.86 12.00 -4.80
CA HIS A 29 29.33 13.17 -4.06
C HIS A 29 29.23 12.99 -2.54
N ILE A 30 28.61 11.91 -2.05
CA ILE A 30 28.47 11.65 -0.61
C ILE A 30 29.80 11.17 -0.05
N GLY A 31 30.45 12.04 0.72
CA GLY A 31 31.65 11.69 1.48
C GLY A 31 31.38 11.52 2.98
N ASP A 32 32.47 11.35 3.72
CA ASP A 32 32.54 11.32 5.18
C ASP A 32 32.77 12.72 5.78
N MET A 33 33.29 13.67 4.99
CA MET A 33 33.57 15.04 5.41
C MET A 33 32.34 15.95 5.42
N ALA A 34 32.33 16.96 6.30
CA ALA A 34 31.17 17.85 6.49
C ALA A 34 30.71 18.59 5.21
N HIS A 35 31.64 18.93 4.31
CA HIS A 35 31.33 19.65 3.06
C HIS A 35 30.90 18.73 1.91
N THR A 36 31.03 17.41 2.07
CA THR A 36 30.59 16.40 1.09
C THR A 36 29.34 15.65 1.55
N GLN A 37 28.71 16.10 2.64
CA GLN A 37 27.48 15.53 3.15
C GLN A 37 26.26 16.24 2.55
N PRO A 38 25.26 15.49 2.06
CA PRO A 38 23.94 16.05 1.83
C PRO A 38 23.34 16.47 3.16
N VAL A 39 23.04 17.77 3.31
CA VAL A 39 22.53 18.36 4.56
C VAL A 39 21.23 19.13 4.27
N ILE A 40 20.20 18.87 5.08
CA ILE A 40 18.98 19.68 5.12
C ILE A 40 18.76 20.27 6.52
N LYS A 41 18.14 21.45 6.56
CA LYS A 41 17.65 22.06 7.80
C LYS A 41 16.17 21.76 7.94
N VAL A 42 15.76 21.35 9.14
CA VAL A 42 14.38 20.95 9.43
C VAL A 42 13.93 21.63 10.70
N LEU A 43 12.82 22.36 10.62
CA LEU A 43 12.16 22.92 11.80
C LEU A 43 11.33 21.85 12.49
N THR A 44 11.33 21.89 13.82
CA THR A 44 10.43 21.06 14.62
C THR A 44 8.99 21.50 14.40
N HIS A 45 8.14 20.57 13.98
CA HIS A 45 6.71 20.81 13.75
C HIS A 45 5.84 20.13 14.82
N PRO A 46 4.61 20.60 15.04
CA PRO A 46 3.62 19.89 15.85
C PRO A 46 3.40 18.47 15.31
N THR A 47 3.54 17.49 16.18
CA THR A 47 3.36 16.05 15.90
C THR A 47 2.54 15.42 17.02
N GLY A 48 2.08 14.18 16.85
CA GLY A 48 1.24 13.50 17.84
C GLY A 48 -0.02 12.89 17.22
N ALA A 49 -1.06 12.76 18.03
CA ALA A 49 -2.32 12.18 17.59
C ALA A 49 -2.98 13.03 16.49
N HIS A 50 -3.48 12.37 15.47
CA HIS A 50 -4.24 12.95 14.36
C HIS A 50 -5.50 12.10 14.14
N GLU A 51 -6.57 12.68 13.59
CA GLU A 51 -7.83 11.97 13.31
C GLU A 51 -7.66 10.67 12.50
N LEU A 52 -6.63 10.61 11.66
CA LEU A 52 -6.32 9.48 10.78
C LEU A 52 -5.19 8.57 11.30
N GLY A 53 -4.53 8.91 12.41
CA GLY A 53 -3.38 8.16 12.92
C GLY A 53 -2.39 9.03 13.70
N GLN A 54 -1.11 8.92 13.39
CA GLN A 54 -0.05 9.68 14.07
C GLN A 54 0.62 10.66 13.11
N ALA A 55 0.58 11.95 13.43
CA ALA A 55 1.36 12.97 12.75
C ALA A 55 2.85 12.83 13.14
N GLN A 56 3.72 12.78 12.13
CA GLN A 56 5.16 12.59 12.26
C GLN A 56 5.91 13.46 11.25
N VAL A 57 7.13 13.86 11.59
CA VAL A 57 8.08 14.41 10.63
C VAL A 57 8.88 13.26 10.04
N GLN A 58 8.77 13.01 8.74
CA GLN A 58 9.51 11.94 8.06
C GLN A 58 10.62 12.49 7.17
N LEU A 59 11.81 11.91 7.28
CA LEU A 59 12.89 12.07 6.30
C LEU A 59 12.63 11.13 5.13
N ARG A 60 12.61 11.69 3.92
CA ARG A 60 12.30 10.98 2.68
C ARG A 60 13.43 11.19 1.68
N CYS A 61 13.80 10.12 1.01
CA CYS A 61 14.83 10.13 -0.02
C CYS A 61 14.31 9.39 -1.25
N LEU A 62 14.12 10.13 -2.34
CA LEU A 62 13.58 9.60 -3.59
C LEU A 62 14.68 9.54 -4.63
N ARG A 63 14.80 8.41 -5.32
CA ARG A 63 15.65 8.31 -6.50
C ARG A 63 14.96 9.00 -7.68
N ALA A 64 15.67 9.96 -8.28
CA ALA A 64 15.15 10.70 -9.41
C ALA A 64 15.12 9.82 -10.67
N GLU A 65 13.92 9.66 -11.26
CA GLU A 65 13.73 9.00 -12.55
C GLU A 65 13.31 10.05 -13.59
N TRP A 66 14.31 10.70 -14.19
CA TRP A 66 14.11 11.77 -15.16
C TRP A 66 13.25 11.32 -16.34
N GLY A 67 12.37 12.20 -16.82
CA GLY A 67 11.40 11.89 -17.87
C GLY A 67 10.14 11.16 -17.39
N LYS A 68 10.07 10.72 -16.12
CA LYS A 68 8.84 10.24 -15.49
C LYS A 68 8.22 11.30 -14.59
N HIS A 69 6.91 11.21 -14.40
CA HIS A 69 6.22 11.99 -13.37
C HIS A 69 6.75 11.62 -11.98
N PHE A 70 6.82 12.60 -11.07
CA PHE A 70 7.40 12.43 -9.74
C PHE A 70 6.77 11.30 -8.92
N SER A 71 5.49 11.01 -9.15
CA SER A 71 4.76 9.95 -8.45
C SER A 71 5.28 8.55 -8.79
N ALA A 72 6.09 8.42 -9.84
CA ALA A 72 6.79 7.20 -10.20
C ALA A 72 8.14 7.05 -9.51
N TRP A 73 8.67 8.12 -8.90
CA TRP A 73 9.93 8.09 -8.19
C TRP A 73 9.78 7.26 -6.92
N ARG A 74 10.78 6.43 -6.63
CA ARG A 74 10.71 5.46 -5.53
C ARG A 74 11.53 5.94 -4.36
N HIS A 75 11.01 5.65 -3.17
CA HIS A 75 11.79 5.76 -1.96
C HIS A 75 12.99 4.81 -2.03
N GLU A 76 14.19 5.37 -1.97
CA GLU A 76 15.43 4.62 -2.07
C GLU A 76 16.52 5.41 -1.33
N TRP A 77 17.24 4.73 -0.45
CA TRP A 77 18.42 5.32 0.18
C TRP A 77 19.64 5.01 -0.70
N PRO A 78 20.50 6.01 -0.98
CA PRO A 78 21.80 5.73 -1.57
C PRO A 78 22.55 4.77 -0.64
N PHE A 79 23.28 3.81 -1.20
CA PHE A 79 23.97 2.81 -0.39
C PHE A 79 25.48 2.84 -0.66
N PRO A 80 26.34 2.76 0.37
CA PRO A 80 26.02 2.66 1.80
C PRO A 80 25.99 4.03 2.50
N VAL A 81 24.89 4.37 3.18
CA VAL A 81 24.77 5.63 3.96
C VAL A 81 24.14 5.41 5.32
N VAL A 82 24.54 6.25 6.28
CA VAL A 82 23.92 6.42 7.59
C VAL A 82 23.37 7.84 7.72
N GLY A 83 22.32 8.00 8.53
CA GLY A 83 21.78 9.30 8.86
C GLY A 83 22.41 9.88 10.11
N ARG A 84 22.41 11.20 10.22
CA ARG A 84 22.62 11.93 11.47
C ARG A 84 21.58 13.02 11.64
N VAL A 85 21.11 13.22 12.86
CA VAL A 85 20.27 14.35 13.25
C VAL A 85 20.94 15.03 14.43
N ASN A 86 21.25 16.32 14.30
CA ASN A 86 21.94 17.09 15.34
C ASN A 86 23.22 16.40 15.83
N TYR A 87 24.03 15.90 14.90
CA TYR A 87 25.27 15.14 15.13
C TYR A 87 25.10 13.77 15.82
N THR A 88 23.88 13.37 16.15
CA THR A 88 23.56 12.06 16.73
C THR A 88 23.22 11.06 15.62
N PRO A 89 23.65 9.79 15.72
CA PRO A 89 23.29 8.76 14.74
C PRO A 89 21.78 8.62 14.57
N LEU A 90 21.32 8.54 13.32
CA LEU A 90 19.94 8.25 12.93
C LEU A 90 19.90 6.93 12.18
N PRO A 91 19.26 5.87 12.73
CA PRO A 91 19.05 4.63 12.01
C PRO A 91 18.05 4.87 10.88
N LEU A 92 18.52 4.79 9.64
CA LEU A 92 17.66 4.94 8.46
C LEU A 92 16.86 3.66 8.23
N THR A 93 15.60 3.79 7.81
CA THR A 93 14.75 2.66 7.41
C THR A 93 15.18 2.12 6.04
N GLN A 94 16.29 1.39 6.03
CA GLN A 94 16.91 0.82 4.83
C GLN A 94 16.66 -0.67 4.71
N ALA A 95 16.52 -1.15 3.47
CA ALA A 95 16.62 -2.57 3.17
C ALA A 95 18.02 -3.07 3.51
N GLN A 96 18.11 -4.23 4.17
CA GLN A 96 19.37 -4.91 4.39
C GLN A 96 19.91 -5.42 3.05
N ARG A 97 21.16 -5.06 2.74
CA ARG A 97 21.83 -5.44 1.50
C ARG A 97 22.90 -6.48 1.81
N TYR A 98 22.72 -7.70 1.33
CA TYR A 98 23.68 -8.78 1.51
C TYR A 98 24.74 -8.74 0.41
N THR A 99 25.92 -9.30 0.70
CA THR A 99 27.04 -9.41 -0.26
C THR A 99 26.67 -10.20 -1.52
N THR A 100 25.64 -11.06 -1.43
CA THR A 100 25.07 -11.83 -2.54
C THR A 100 24.17 -11.00 -3.48
N GLY A 101 24.00 -9.70 -3.23
CA GLY A 101 23.08 -8.82 -3.96
C GLY A 101 21.61 -8.99 -3.57
N LYS A 102 21.29 -9.94 -2.67
CA LYS A 102 19.94 -10.11 -2.12
C LYS A 102 19.59 -8.91 -1.23
N LEU A 103 18.40 -8.38 -1.40
CA LEU A 103 17.82 -7.35 -0.52
C LEU A 103 16.82 -8.01 0.42
N ALA A 104 16.88 -7.68 1.72
CA ALA A 104 15.82 -8.01 2.67
C ALA A 104 15.16 -6.72 3.19
N GLY A 105 13.84 -6.65 3.03
CA GLY A 105 13.05 -5.45 3.32
C GLY A 105 12.99 -4.49 2.14
N VAL A 106 12.50 -3.28 2.41
CA VAL A 106 12.39 -2.18 1.45
C VAL A 106 12.91 -0.90 2.08
N ASP A 107 13.51 -0.04 1.25
CA ASP A 107 13.82 1.31 1.69
C ASP A 107 12.51 2.08 1.92
N ALA A 108 12.41 2.74 3.06
CA ALA A 108 11.25 3.54 3.43
C ALA A 108 11.66 4.83 4.15
N ALA A 109 10.70 5.74 4.29
CA ALA A 109 10.91 6.98 5.03
C ALA A 109 11.30 6.70 6.49
N THR A 110 12.13 7.57 7.05
CA THR A 110 12.60 7.46 8.45
C THR A 110 11.87 8.48 9.31
N ASP A 111 11.29 8.05 10.43
CA ASP A 111 10.65 8.96 11.39
C ASP A 111 11.70 9.78 12.12
N LEU A 112 11.72 11.09 11.85
CA LEU A 112 12.62 12.04 12.51
C LEU A 112 12.08 12.50 13.86
N THR A 113 10.77 12.38 14.09
CA THR A 113 10.07 12.95 15.25
C THR A 113 10.80 12.71 16.59
N PRO A 114 11.24 11.47 16.93
CA PRO A 114 11.92 11.22 18.20
C PRO A 114 13.37 11.78 18.28
N HIS A 115 13.92 12.27 17.17
CA HIS A 115 15.30 12.77 17.07
C HIS A 115 15.40 14.30 16.95
N LEU A 116 14.27 14.99 16.77
CA LEU A 116 14.23 16.45 16.69
C LEU A 116 14.36 17.07 18.09
N ARG A 117 14.94 18.27 18.16
CA ARG A 117 14.97 19.10 19.38
C ARG A 117 13.54 19.45 19.81
N ALA A 118 13.34 19.59 21.11
CA ALA A 118 12.06 20.06 21.65
C ALA A 118 11.80 21.54 21.29
N GLY A 119 10.52 21.90 21.18
CA GLY A 119 10.05 23.26 20.89
C GLY A 119 9.71 23.46 19.42
N VAL A 120 8.45 23.84 19.14
CA VAL A 120 8.00 24.18 17.77
C VAL A 120 8.89 25.29 17.22
N GLY A 121 9.40 25.10 16.00
CA GLY A 121 10.31 26.04 15.35
C GLY A 121 11.79 25.88 15.73
N ALA A 122 12.15 24.93 16.60
CA ALA A 122 13.56 24.64 16.86
C ALA A 122 14.25 24.09 15.61
N ASP A 123 15.43 24.62 15.28
CA ASP A 123 16.25 24.18 14.15
C ASP A 123 16.90 22.82 14.40
N ASN A 124 16.85 21.96 13.40
CA ASN A 124 17.56 20.69 13.36
C ASN A 124 18.37 20.58 12.07
N VAL A 125 19.53 19.93 12.16
CA VAL A 125 20.37 19.63 11.02
C VAL A 125 20.36 18.14 10.78
N VAL A 126 19.95 17.73 9.58
CA VAL A 126 19.93 16.33 9.15
C VAL A 126 20.95 16.13 8.05
N ALA A 127 21.83 15.17 8.22
CA ALA A 127 22.91 14.86 7.27
C ALA A 127 22.88 13.38 6.88
N LEU A 128 23.21 13.09 5.62
CA LEU A 128 23.55 11.74 5.18
C LEU A 128 25.08 11.62 5.09
N GLN A 129 25.61 10.53 5.62
CA GLN A 129 27.06 10.26 5.61
C GLN A 129 27.30 8.88 5.03
N ARG A 130 28.43 8.72 4.35
CA ARG A 130 28.85 7.41 3.90
C ARG A 130 29.23 6.53 5.09
N SER A 131 28.72 5.30 5.14
CA SER A 131 28.95 4.41 6.29
C SER A 131 30.20 3.53 6.17
N SER A 132 30.77 3.42 4.96
CA SER A 132 32.00 2.67 4.71
C SER A 132 32.84 3.32 3.62
N SER A 133 34.16 3.22 3.73
CA SER A 133 35.10 3.61 2.66
C SER A 133 35.03 2.69 1.43
N ALA A 134 34.39 1.52 1.53
CA ALA A 134 34.20 0.60 0.40
C ALA A 134 33.46 1.29 -0.75
N ALA A 135 33.93 1.04 -1.98
CA ALA A 135 33.34 1.62 -3.19
C ALA A 135 31.85 1.25 -3.31
N PRO A 136 30.99 2.16 -3.82
CA PRO A 136 29.58 1.83 -4.02
C PRO A 136 29.50 0.72 -5.06
N THR A 137 28.69 -0.31 -4.81
CA THR A 137 28.51 -1.41 -5.77
C THR A 137 27.51 -1.06 -6.87
N ALA A 138 26.71 -0.01 -6.69
CA ALA A 138 25.73 0.47 -7.65
C ALA A 138 26.25 1.71 -8.41
N PRO A 139 25.83 1.90 -9.67
CA PRO A 139 26.20 3.10 -10.43
C PRO A 139 25.65 4.36 -9.74
N PRO A 140 26.35 5.50 -9.85
CA PRO A 140 25.88 6.75 -9.26
C PRO A 140 24.49 7.14 -9.75
N ALA A 141 23.65 7.61 -8.85
CA ALA A 141 22.30 8.07 -9.15
C ALA A 141 22.02 9.41 -8.46
N THR A 142 21.03 10.13 -8.98
CA THR A 142 20.56 11.38 -8.40
C THR A 142 19.38 11.12 -7.46
N TYR A 143 19.41 11.77 -6.31
CA TYR A 143 18.40 11.63 -5.26
C TYR A 143 17.87 13.00 -4.83
N VAL A 144 16.64 13.02 -4.33
CA VAL A 144 16.02 14.17 -3.67
C VAL A 144 15.76 13.83 -2.21
N LEU A 145 16.43 14.54 -1.31
CA LEU A 145 16.30 14.41 0.14
C LEU A 145 15.46 15.56 0.70
N PHE A 146 14.46 15.25 1.51
CA PHE A 146 13.63 16.24 2.15
C PHE A 146 12.97 15.69 3.41
N ALA A 147 12.59 16.59 4.32
CA ALA A 147 11.71 16.26 5.43
C ALA A 147 10.28 16.70 5.10
N GLN A 148 9.28 15.97 5.57
CA GLN A 148 7.89 16.31 5.34
C GLN A 148 7.02 15.91 6.53
N LEU A 149 6.02 16.75 6.83
CA LEU A 149 5.00 16.40 7.81
C LEU A 149 3.99 15.46 7.16
N VAL A 150 3.80 14.29 7.77
CA VAL A 150 2.91 13.24 7.28
C VAL A 150 2.02 12.74 8.41
N VAL A 151 0.91 12.11 8.03
CA VAL A 151 0.11 11.29 8.95
C VAL A 151 0.29 9.83 8.58
N VAL A 152 0.80 9.07 9.54
CA VAL A 152 0.90 7.62 9.44
C VAL A 152 -0.40 6.99 9.90
N LYS A 153 -1.13 6.39 8.96
CA LYS A 153 -2.41 5.73 9.22
C LYS A 153 -2.19 4.39 9.91
N SER A 154 -3.01 4.13 10.93
CA SER A 154 -3.09 2.78 11.51
C SER A 154 -3.78 1.83 10.54
N GLU A 155 -3.54 0.52 10.70
CA GLU A 155 -4.24 -0.50 9.92
C GLU A 155 -5.76 -0.38 10.09
N ALA A 156 -6.23 -0.12 11.32
CA ALA A 156 -7.65 0.04 11.63
C ALA A 156 -8.30 1.17 10.82
N VAL A 157 -7.62 2.31 10.69
CA VAL A 157 -8.11 3.44 9.88
C VAL A 157 -8.22 3.04 8.41
N VAL A 158 -7.20 2.39 7.86
CA VAL A 158 -7.23 1.96 6.44
C VAL A 158 -8.34 0.93 6.20
N VAL A 159 -8.55 -0.02 7.13
CA VAL A 159 -9.65 -0.99 7.07
C VAL A 159 -11.01 -0.27 7.07
N ALA A 160 -11.22 0.66 8.00
CA ALA A 160 -12.46 1.41 8.11
C ALA A 160 -12.73 2.23 6.83
N GLU A 161 -11.71 2.85 6.24
CA GLU A 161 -11.85 3.59 4.99
C GLU A 161 -12.24 2.68 3.80
N VAL A 162 -11.69 1.46 3.73
CA VAL A 162 -12.07 0.47 2.69
C VAL A 162 -13.53 0.06 2.87
N GLN A 163 -13.94 -0.24 4.11
CA GLN A 163 -15.32 -0.61 4.42
C GLN A 163 -16.30 0.51 4.08
N ARG A 164 -16.02 1.75 4.52
CA ARG A 164 -16.84 2.92 4.23
C ARG A 164 -16.99 3.16 2.73
N ARG A 165 -15.88 3.13 1.99
CA ARG A 165 -15.89 3.29 0.52
C ARG A 165 -16.70 2.18 -0.16
N SER A 166 -16.58 0.95 0.33
CA SER A 166 -17.35 -0.19 -0.17
C SER A 166 -18.84 0.01 0.01
N ALA A 167 -19.28 0.43 1.20
CA ALA A 167 -20.68 0.72 1.49
C ALA A 167 -21.25 1.79 0.55
N VAL A 168 -20.55 2.93 0.41
CA VAL A 168 -20.97 4.03 -0.48
C VAL A 168 -21.08 3.55 -1.93
N THR A 169 -20.07 2.84 -2.45
CA THR A 169 -20.09 2.33 -3.82
C THR A 169 -21.24 1.35 -4.05
N LEU A 170 -21.51 0.45 -3.11
CA LEU A 170 -22.59 -0.52 -3.25
C LEU A 170 -23.97 0.10 -3.19
N HIS A 171 -24.19 1.08 -2.32
CA HIS A 171 -25.45 1.83 -2.30
C HIS A 171 -25.72 2.55 -3.61
N ALA A 172 -24.70 3.19 -4.19
CA ALA A 172 -24.81 3.83 -5.50
C ALA A 172 -25.14 2.80 -6.60
N LEU A 173 -24.44 1.66 -6.62
CA LEU A 173 -24.70 0.59 -7.60
C LEU A 173 -26.13 0.04 -7.50
N VAL A 174 -26.65 -0.18 -6.29
CA VAL A 174 -28.03 -0.62 -6.10
C VAL A 174 -29.03 0.42 -6.63
N ALA A 175 -28.79 1.71 -6.37
CA ALA A 175 -29.64 2.78 -6.88
C ALA A 175 -29.66 2.84 -8.40
N GLU A 176 -28.50 2.68 -9.06
CA GLU A 176 -28.39 2.64 -10.53
C GLU A 176 -29.14 1.45 -11.14
N HIS A 177 -29.12 0.28 -10.49
CA HIS A 177 -29.82 -0.93 -10.96
C HIS A 177 -31.31 -0.96 -10.54
N GLY A 178 -31.74 -0.05 -9.66
CA GLY A 178 -33.08 -0.01 -9.07
C GLY A 178 -34.20 0.44 -10.01
N ALA A 179 -33.92 0.69 -11.28
CA ALA A 179 -34.88 1.28 -12.22
C ALA A 179 -35.66 0.27 -13.10
N ALA A 180 -35.46 -1.06 -12.95
CA ALA A 180 -35.88 -2.03 -13.98
C ALA A 180 -36.76 -3.22 -13.51
N GLY A 181 -37.36 -3.22 -12.31
CA GLY A 181 -38.15 -4.37 -11.84
C GLY A 181 -39.22 -4.07 -10.78
N SER A 182 -40.05 -5.08 -10.45
CA SER A 182 -41.17 -4.98 -9.49
C SER A 182 -40.74 -4.84 -8.03
N ARG A 183 -39.49 -5.20 -7.70
CA ARG A 183 -38.86 -5.00 -6.38
C ARG A 183 -37.45 -4.39 -6.59
N PRO A 184 -37.01 -3.42 -5.78
CA PRO A 184 -35.64 -2.92 -5.84
C PRO A 184 -34.63 -4.05 -5.56
N PRO A 185 -33.54 -4.16 -6.34
CA PRO A 185 -32.53 -5.20 -6.16
C PRO A 185 -31.79 -5.00 -4.83
N THR A 186 -31.43 -6.11 -4.19
CA THR A 186 -30.51 -6.09 -3.05
C THR A 186 -29.06 -5.95 -3.52
N VAL A 187 -28.16 -5.63 -2.59
CA VAL A 187 -26.72 -5.66 -2.83
C VAL A 187 -26.26 -7.03 -3.36
N LEU A 188 -26.78 -8.12 -2.80
CA LEU A 188 -26.44 -9.47 -3.25
C LEU A 188 -26.95 -9.74 -4.66
N ASP A 189 -28.14 -9.24 -5.03
CA ASP A 189 -28.68 -9.37 -6.39
C ASP A 189 -27.74 -8.71 -7.42
N VAL A 190 -27.26 -7.50 -7.13
CA VAL A 190 -26.30 -6.77 -7.99
C VAL A 190 -24.96 -7.49 -8.07
N CYS A 191 -24.42 -7.98 -6.94
CA CYS A 191 -23.17 -8.73 -6.95
C CYS A 191 -23.30 -10.06 -7.72
N ALA A 192 -24.40 -10.80 -7.52
CA ALA A 192 -24.68 -12.05 -8.22
C ALA A 192 -24.81 -11.83 -9.73
N ALA A 193 -25.44 -10.71 -10.17
CA ALA A 193 -25.47 -10.34 -11.59
C ALA A 193 -24.06 -10.12 -12.16
N GLY A 194 -23.16 -9.50 -11.39
CA GLY A 194 -21.74 -9.36 -11.76
C GLY A 194 -21.02 -10.71 -11.91
N VAL A 195 -21.30 -11.67 -11.03
CA VAL A 195 -20.77 -13.05 -11.11
C VAL A 195 -21.32 -13.78 -12.32
N ARG A 196 -22.63 -13.72 -12.58
CA ARG A 196 -23.24 -14.30 -13.79
C ARG A 196 -22.59 -13.76 -15.07
N ARG A 197 -22.36 -12.45 -15.14
CA ARG A 197 -21.67 -11.83 -16.29
C ARG A 197 -20.23 -12.33 -16.45
N PHE A 198 -19.52 -12.59 -15.35
CA PHE A 198 -18.20 -13.20 -15.40
C PHE A 198 -18.26 -14.64 -15.95
N LEU A 199 -19.19 -15.45 -15.45
CA LEU A 199 -19.34 -16.86 -15.85
C LEU A 199 -19.84 -17.03 -17.29
N ALA A 200 -20.66 -16.12 -17.79
CA ALA A 200 -21.12 -16.10 -19.18
C ALA A 200 -20.19 -15.33 -20.14
N GLY A 201 -19.13 -14.71 -19.63
CA GLY A 201 -18.25 -13.82 -20.39
C GLY A 201 -17.17 -14.57 -21.19
N GLY A 202 -16.66 -13.95 -22.25
CA GLY A 202 -15.46 -14.44 -22.96
C GLY A 202 -15.69 -15.53 -24.01
N GLY A 203 -16.94 -15.72 -24.46
CA GLY A 203 -17.28 -16.63 -25.57
C GLY A 203 -17.41 -18.10 -25.18
N VAL A 204 -17.11 -18.46 -23.94
CA VAL A 204 -17.32 -19.80 -23.37
C VAL A 204 -18.01 -19.64 -22.02
N ALA A 205 -19.17 -20.28 -21.84
CA ALA A 205 -19.88 -20.26 -20.58
C ALA A 205 -19.25 -21.23 -19.57
N ILE A 206 -19.04 -20.74 -18.34
CA ILE A 206 -18.57 -21.53 -17.21
C ILE A 206 -19.80 -22.06 -16.47
N ASP A 207 -20.01 -23.38 -16.49
CA ASP A 207 -21.12 -24.00 -15.75
C ASP A 207 -20.92 -23.89 -14.24
N ARG A 208 -19.70 -24.15 -13.78
CA ARG A 208 -19.34 -24.13 -12.36
C ARG A 208 -17.92 -23.62 -12.13
N LEU A 209 -17.76 -22.86 -11.05
CA LEU A 209 -16.49 -22.26 -10.62
C LEU A 209 -16.24 -22.61 -9.16
N ALA A 210 -15.11 -23.28 -8.89
CA ALA A 210 -14.63 -23.46 -7.53
C ALA A 210 -14.12 -22.12 -6.94
N LEU A 211 -14.57 -21.79 -5.73
CA LEU A 211 -14.10 -20.65 -4.94
C LEU A 211 -13.48 -21.13 -3.63
N ASN A 212 -12.24 -20.75 -3.41
CA ASN A 212 -11.53 -21.09 -2.18
C ASN A 212 -11.80 -20.02 -1.11
N LEU A 213 -12.35 -20.43 0.04
CA LEU A 213 -12.70 -19.54 1.16
C LEU A 213 -11.48 -19.18 2.04
N ARG A 214 -10.29 -19.70 1.72
CA ARG A 214 -9.01 -19.29 2.30
C ARG A 214 -8.34 -18.21 1.47
N CYS A 215 -7.62 -17.35 2.16
CA CYS A 215 -6.89 -16.25 1.57
C CYS A 215 -5.66 -16.81 0.82
N PRO A 216 -5.43 -16.45 -0.46
CA PRO A 216 -4.27 -16.93 -1.21
C PRO A 216 -2.92 -16.46 -0.63
N LEU A 217 -2.92 -15.42 0.21
CA LEU A 217 -1.71 -14.89 0.85
C LEU A 217 -1.38 -15.57 2.19
N SER A 218 -2.36 -15.77 3.05
CA SER A 218 -2.14 -16.30 4.41
C SER A 218 -2.47 -17.79 4.54
N LEU A 219 -3.16 -18.35 3.55
CA LEU A 219 -3.75 -19.70 3.59
C LEU A 219 -4.73 -19.90 4.77
N GLN A 220 -5.13 -18.81 5.42
CA GLN A 220 -6.12 -18.79 6.50
C GLN A 220 -7.50 -18.45 5.92
N ARG A 221 -8.56 -18.87 6.62
CA ARG A 221 -9.94 -18.50 6.27
C ARG A 221 -10.07 -16.97 6.16
N ILE A 222 -10.66 -16.50 5.07
CA ILE A 222 -10.91 -15.07 4.84
C ILE A 222 -11.90 -14.57 5.88
N ARG A 223 -11.60 -13.41 6.50
CA ARG A 223 -12.51 -12.74 7.44
C ARG A 223 -13.19 -11.54 6.82
N VAL A 224 -12.41 -10.71 6.12
CA VAL A 224 -12.94 -9.55 5.39
C VAL A 224 -12.61 -9.73 3.90
N PRO A 225 -13.54 -10.29 3.10
CA PRO A 225 -13.28 -10.59 1.71
C PRO A 225 -13.22 -9.31 0.88
N VAL A 226 -12.08 -9.06 0.26
CA VAL A 226 -11.87 -7.93 -0.64
C VAL A 226 -11.33 -8.35 -1.99
N LYS A 227 -11.55 -7.50 -2.98
CA LYS A 227 -10.87 -7.52 -4.29
C LYS A 227 -10.73 -6.10 -4.82
N GLY A 228 -9.85 -5.90 -5.79
CA GLY A 228 -9.73 -4.62 -6.49
C GLY A 228 -10.93 -4.36 -7.41
N VAL A 229 -11.32 -3.10 -7.58
CA VAL A 229 -12.41 -2.70 -8.51
C VAL A 229 -12.18 -3.14 -9.95
N ALA A 230 -10.92 -3.12 -10.41
CA ALA A 230 -10.53 -3.49 -11.76
C ALA A 230 -10.18 -4.99 -11.91
N CYS A 231 -10.35 -5.79 -10.86
CA CYS A 231 -10.02 -7.20 -10.89
C CYS A 231 -11.14 -8.01 -11.56
N PRO A 232 -10.86 -8.78 -12.63
CA PRO A 232 -11.88 -9.50 -13.37
C PRO A 232 -12.34 -10.79 -12.68
N HIS A 233 -11.57 -11.34 -11.73
CA HIS A 233 -11.87 -12.61 -11.06
C HIS A 233 -12.96 -12.52 -9.99
N VAL A 234 -13.56 -13.65 -9.63
CA VAL A 234 -14.53 -13.75 -8.50
C VAL A 234 -13.82 -13.97 -7.15
N GLN A 235 -12.75 -14.76 -7.12
CA GLN A 235 -11.96 -15.08 -5.92
C GLN A 235 -11.58 -13.83 -5.11
N CYS A 236 -11.75 -13.86 -3.79
CA CYS A 236 -11.36 -12.77 -2.91
C CYS A 236 -10.08 -13.11 -2.12
N PHE A 237 -9.53 -12.11 -1.44
CA PHE A 237 -8.45 -12.25 -0.48
C PHE A 237 -8.80 -11.50 0.80
N ASP A 238 -8.11 -11.81 1.91
CA ASP A 238 -8.37 -11.17 3.20
C ASP A 238 -7.74 -9.77 3.27
N LEU A 239 -8.54 -8.79 3.67
CA LEU A 239 -8.13 -7.39 3.74
C LEU A 239 -6.94 -7.17 4.68
N ARG A 240 -6.99 -7.69 5.92
CA ARG A 240 -5.95 -7.41 6.91
C ARG A 240 -4.64 -8.08 6.51
N MET A 241 -4.71 -9.33 6.06
CA MET A 241 -3.54 -10.05 5.57
C MET A 241 -2.90 -9.35 4.38
N TYR A 242 -3.72 -8.83 3.45
CA TYR A 242 -3.24 -8.06 2.32
C TYR A 242 -2.59 -6.73 2.75
N LEU A 243 -3.22 -5.96 3.65
CA LEU A 243 -2.66 -4.71 4.13
C LEU A 243 -1.33 -4.91 4.88
N ALA A 244 -1.22 -5.94 5.70
CA ALA A 244 0.03 -6.30 6.38
C ALA A 244 1.14 -6.68 5.37
N TYR A 245 0.81 -7.50 4.38
CA TYR A 245 1.72 -7.84 3.28
C TYR A 245 2.18 -6.59 2.51
N ALA A 246 1.23 -5.75 2.08
CA ALA A 246 1.50 -4.56 1.28
C ALA A 246 2.34 -3.55 2.05
N ARG A 247 2.05 -3.34 3.34
CA ARG A 247 2.84 -2.47 4.22
C ARG A 247 4.27 -2.97 4.39
N LYS A 248 4.47 -4.28 4.52
CA LYS A 248 5.80 -4.89 4.69
C LYS A 248 6.64 -4.86 3.41
N THR A 249 6.00 -5.04 2.26
CA THR A 249 6.70 -5.23 0.98
C THR A 249 6.71 -3.99 0.09
N GLY A 250 5.89 -2.98 0.40
CA GLY A 250 5.66 -1.83 -0.47
C GLY A 250 4.95 -2.19 -1.79
N ARG A 251 4.38 -3.41 -1.89
CA ARG A 251 3.74 -3.93 -3.09
C ARG A 251 2.23 -3.87 -2.97
N TYR A 252 1.58 -3.37 -4.02
CA TYR A 252 0.14 -3.18 -4.06
C TYR A 252 -0.48 -3.89 -5.25
N GLU A 253 0.04 -5.06 -5.64
CA GLU A 253 -0.56 -5.87 -6.69
C GLU A 253 -1.56 -6.88 -6.13
N CYS A 254 -2.60 -7.18 -6.92
CA CYS A 254 -3.59 -8.19 -6.56
C CYS A 254 -2.95 -9.59 -6.51
N PRO A 255 -3.10 -10.35 -5.40
CA PRO A 255 -2.51 -11.68 -5.25
C PRO A 255 -3.19 -12.76 -6.10
N VAL A 256 -4.38 -12.49 -6.65
CA VAL A 256 -5.12 -13.43 -7.50
C VAL A 256 -4.84 -13.18 -8.98
N CYS A 257 -4.54 -11.94 -9.38
CA CYS A 257 -4.30 -11.60 -10.78
C CYS A 257 -2.88 -11.94 -11.28
N ASN A 258 -2.07 -12.61 -10.48
CA ASN A 258 -0.63 -12.81 -10.72
C ASN A 258 0.09 -11.47 -10.98
N GLY A 259 -0.17 -10.47 -10.13
CA GLY A 259 0.51 -9.17 -10.22
C GLY A 259 0.00 -8.22 -11.31
N ARG A 260 -0.88 -8.69 -12.22
CA ARG A 260 -1.31 -7.91 -13.41
C ARG A 260 -2.23 -6.73 -13.11
N ARG A 261 -2.78 -6.62 -11.89
CA ARG A 261 -3.69 -5.55 -11.48
C ARG A 261 -3.19 -4.90 -10.21
N HIS A 262 -3.20 -3.57 -10.18
CA HIS A 262 -3.00 -2.82 -8.95
C HIS A 262 -4.24 -2.93 -8.05
N ALA A 263 -3.99 -3.05 -6.75
CA ALA A 263 -4.96 -3.21 -5.69
C ALA A 263 -4.61 -2.28 -4.51
N LEU A 264 -4.36 -1.00 -4.80
CA LEU A 264 -4.19 0.03 -3.77
C LEU A 264 -5.39 0.02 -2.83
N PRO A 265 -5.23 0.33 -1.52
CA PRO A 265 -6.35 0.35 -0.57
C PRO A 265 -7.53 1.20 -1.04
N ALA A 266 -7.29 2.30 -1.76
CA ALA A 266 -8.35 3.13 -2.33
C ALA A 266 -9.19 2.44 -3.42
N ALA A 267 -8.61 1.47 -4.10
CA ALA A 267 -9.21 0.67 -5.16
C ALA A 267 -9.73 -0.70 -4.66
N LEU A 268 -9.56 -1.03 -3.37
CA LEU A 268 -10.14 -2.24 -2.78
C LEU A 268 -11.62 -2.03 -2.47
N ARG A 269 -12.40 -3.10 -2.63
CA ARG A 269 -13.80 -3.16 -2.19
C ARG A 269 -14.07 -4.46 -1.45
N VAL A 270 -14.85 -4.37 -0.38
CA VAL A 270 -15.43 -5.53 0.31
C VAL A 270 -16.45 -6.18 -0.64
N CYS A 271 -16.43 -7.50 -0.74
CA CYS A 271 -17.30 -8.27 -1.61
C CYS A 271 -18.42 -8.95 -0.79
N PRO A 272 -19.66 -8.45 -0.81
CA PRO A 272 -20.75 -9.07 -0.05
C PRO A 272 -21.14 -10.45 -0.55
N TYR A 273 -21.02 -10.70 -1.86
CA TYR A 273 -21.28 -12.02 -2.42
C TYR A 273 -20.36 -13.09 -1.81
N PHE A 274 -19.07 -12.77 -1.68
CA PHE A 274 -18.10 -13.66 -1.03
C PHE A 274 -18.31 -13.72 0.49
N ALA A 275 -18.71 -12.61 1.12
CA ALA A 275 -19.06 -12.59 2.54
C ALA A 275 -20.25 -13.51 2.85
N GLU A 276 -21.24 -13.55 1.94
CA GLU A 276 -22.37 -14.47 2.02
C GLU A 276 -21.93 -15.93 1.91
N ALA A 277 -20.98 -16.24 1.02
CA ALA A 277 -20.37 -17.57 0.95
C ALA A 277 -19.71 -17.96 2.30
N LEU A 278 -18.89 -17.08 2.85
CA LEU A 278 -18.21 -17.31 4.14
C LEU A 278 -19.19 -17.53 5.30
N ARG A 279 -20.33 -16.83 5.27
CA ARG A 279 -21.40 -16.92 6.27
C ARG A 279 -22.21 -18.22 6.14
N ARG A 280 -22.56 -18.62 4.92
CA ARG A 280 -23.40 -19.79 4.65
C ARG A 280 -22.63 -21.12 4.79
N PHE A 281 -21.32 -21.10 4.60
CA PHE A 281 -20.45 -22.28 4.64
C PHE A 281 -19.29 -22.09 5.63
N PRO A 282 -19.56 -21.98 6.95
CA PRO A 282 -18.56 -21.61 7.96
C PRO A 282 -17.40 -22.63 8.09
N ASP A 283 -17.68 -23.91 7.84
CA ASP A 283 -16.74 -25.01 8.05
C ASP A 283 -16.07 -25.50 6.76
N GLU A 284 -16.46 -24.96 5.61
CA GLU A 284 -15.93 -25.37 4.30
C GLU A 284 -14.77 -24.48 3.89
N ASP A 285 -13.71 -25.07 3.33
CA ASP A 285 -12.59 -24.32 2.75
C ASP A 285 -12.81 -23.98 1.27
N GLU A 286 -13.76 -24.64 0.61
CA GLU A 286 -14.06 -24.46 -0.80
C GLU A 286 -15.57 -24.61 -1.04
N VAL A 287 -16.09 -23.83 -1.99
CA VAL A 287 -17.49 -23.88 -2.44
C VAL A 287 -17.55 -23.83 -3.96
N GLU A 288 -18.65 -24.30 -4.53
CA GLU A 288 -18.90 -24.25 -5.96
C GLU A 288 -19.92 -23.17 -6.29
N VAL A 289 -19.62 -22.34 -7.28
CA VAL A 289 -20.53 -21.31 -7.81
C VAL A 289 -21.01 -21.71 -9.18
N HIS A 290 -22.32 -21.86 -9.33
CA HIS A 290 -22.94 -22.26 -10.60
C HIS A 290 -23.17 -21.04 -11.52
N SER A 291 -23.46 -21.30 -12.78
CA SER A 291 -23.71 -20.30 -13.83
C SER A 291 -24.81 -19.27 -13.50
N ASP A 292 -25.76 -19.62 -12.63
CA ASP A 292 -26.81 -18.73 -12.11
C ASP A 292 -26.36 -17.85 -10.92
N ALA A 293 -25.10 -18.01 -10.50
CA ALA A 293 -24.47 -17.46 -9.30
C ALA A 293 -25.01 -18.01 -7.97
N SER A 294 -25.64 -19.19 -7.96
CA SER A 294 -25.92 -19.93 -6.72
C SER A 294 -24.65 -20.58 -6.17
N ILE A 295 -24.52 -20.62 -4.84
CA ILE A 295 -23.35 -21.15 -4.13
C ILE A 295 -23.74 -22.48 -3.46
N HIS A 296 -22.93 -23.51 -3.67
CA HIS A 296 -23.15 -24.88 -3.20
C HIS A 296 -21.88 -25.44 -2.54
N ARG A 297 -22.04 -26.50 -1.72
CA ARG A 297 -20.89 -27.27 -1.25
C ARG A 297 -20.25 -27.98 -2.44
N VAL A 298 -18.93 -28.16 -2.40
CA VAL A 298 -18.26 -29.02 -3.38
C VAL A 298 -18.76 -30.44 -3.15
N VAL A 299 -19.44 -31.00 -4.14
CA VAL A 299 -19.86 -32.41 -4.10
C VAL A 299 -18.72 -33.22 -4.70
N ALA A 300 -18.16 -34.16 -3.94
CA ALA A 300 -17.20 -35.10 -4.50
C ALA A 300 -17.85 -35.83 -5.68
N PRO A 301 -17.14 -36.05 -6.81
CA PRO A 301 -17.70 -36.84 -7.90
C PRO A 301 -18.12 -38.20 -7.36
N ALA A 302 -19.34 -38.63 -7.68
CA ALA A 302 -19.83 -39.96 -7.32
C ALA A 302 -18.83 -40.99 -7.87
N ALA A 303 -18.33 -41.84 -6.97
CA ALA A 303 -17.39 -42.92 -7.29
C ALA A 303 -18.00 -43.95 -8.23
#